data_AF-A0A7C1SI13-F1
#
_entry.id   AF-A0A7C1SI13-F1
#
_cell.length_a   1.000
_cell.length_b   1.000
_cell.length_c   1.000
_cell.angle_alpha   90.00
_cell.angle_beta   90.00
_cell.angle_gamma   90.00
#
_symmetry.space_group_name_H-M   'P 1'
#
loop_
_entity.id
_entity.type
_entity.pdbx_description
1 polymer ?
#
loop_
_entity_poly.entity_id
_entity_poly.type
_entity_poly.pdbx_seq_one_letter_code
_entity_poly.pdbx_strand_id
1 'polypeptide(L)'
;GIGHTLTLFTVGLGVLVFKLTIPAKMALSMEFAVGFILVLLGVPIIKQLSVNRAHIHLHQHSDEYHLHTHSHRESSSHGHQHTKRPFLVGMVHGFAGGGALIPLVLSTMSSVVQGLFFLLIFGLGSIIGMMVLTGLISLPFKFATRISPKLSLWIQGIAGMVSIIFGLLIMWQTGIVGGLFSSTI
;
A
#
# COMPACT_ATOMS: atom_id res chain seq x y z
N GLY A 1 6.60 -1.06 5.39
CA GLY A 1 7.88 -0.71 6.04
C GLY A 1 9.04 -1.00 5.12
N ILE A 2 9.74 -2.12 5.32
CA ILE A 2 11.04 -2.41 4.67
C ILE A 2 11.03 -2.25 3.15
N GLY A 3 10.07 -2.87 2.44
CA GLY A 3 9.99 -2.77 0.97
C GLY A 3 9.85 -1.32 0.47
N HIS A 4 9.03 -0.51 1.14
CA HIS A 4 8.83 0.89 0.83
C HIS A 4 10.11 1.71 1.06
N THR A 5 10.70 1.58 2.26
CA THR A 5 11.94 2.28 2.60
C THR A 5 13.10 1.90 1.68
N LEU A 6 13.22 0.62 1.31
CA LEU A 6 14.24 0.15 0.37
C LEU A 6 14.11 0.85 -0.98
N THR A 7 12.90 0.88 -1.57
CA THR A 7 12.68 1.58 -2.84
C THR A 7 12.96 3.08 -2.75
N LEU A 8 12.55 3.75 -1.67
CA LEU A 8 12.85 5.17 -1.48
C LEU A 8 14.34 5.44 -1.36
N PHE A 9 15.05 4.58 -0.62
CA PHE A 9 16.48 4.72 -0.43
C PHE A 9 17.22 4.49 -1.75
N THR A 10 16.87 3.46 -2.52
CA THR A 10 17.49 3.17 -3.82
C THR A 10 17.23 4.28 -4.84
N VAL A 11 15.98 4.73 -5.00
CA VAL A 11 15.62 5.80 -5.94
C VAL A 11 16.21 7.14 -5.49
N GLY A 12 16.07 7.48 -4.21
CA GLY A 12 16.58 8.73 -3.63
C GLY A 12 18.11 8.82 -3.71
N LEU A 13 18.82 7.74 -3.42
CA LEU A 13 20.28 7.68 -3.57
C LEU A 13 20.68 7.85 -5.04
N GLY A 14 19.95 7.22 -5.97
CA GLY A 14 20.17 7.40 -7.40
C GLY A 14 20.01 8.86 -7.84
N VAL A 15 18.94 9.53 -7.42
CA VAL A 15 18.73 10.96 -7.69
C VAL A 15 19.85 11.81 -7.10
N LEU A 16 20.27 11.52 -5.87
CA LEU A 16 21.28 12.29 -5.15
C LEU A 16 22.69 12.18 -5.77
N VAL A 17 23.09 10.97 -6.18
CA VAL A 17 24.43 10.69 -6.74
C VAL A 17 24.51 11.13 -8.20
N PHE A 18 23.50 10.79 -9.00
CA PHE A 18 23.50 11.05 -10.44
C PHE A 18 22.85 12.40 -10.82
N LYS A 19 22.35 13.16 -9.84
CA LYS A 19 21.59 14.40 -10.04
C LYS A 19 20.46 14.24 -11.07
N LEU A 20 19.79 13.10 -11.04
CA LEU A 20 18.74 12.75 -12.00
C LEU A 20 17.53 13.65 -11.80
N THR A 21 17.15 14.39 -12.84
CA THR A 21 15.87 15.10 -12.89
C THR A 21 14.81 14.10 -13.30
N ILE A 22 13.88 13.76 -12.40
CA ILE A 22 12.78 12.86 -12.73
C ILE A 22 11.80 13.60 -13.65
N PRO A 23 11.54 13.12 -14.88
CA PRO A 23 10.58 13.75 -15.77
C PRO A 23 9.18 13.72 -15.17
N ALA A 24 8.41 14.81 -15.34
CA ALA A 24 7.05 14.92 -14.79
C ALA A 24 6.14 13.75 -15.21
N LYS A 25 6.25 13.30 -16.47
CA LYS A 25 5.48 12.13 -16.98
C LYS A 25 5.82 10.84 -16.24
N MET A 26 7.08 10.66 -15.84
CA MET A 26 7.49 9.48 -15.08
C MET A 26 6.91 9.51 -13.66
N ALA A 27 6.96 10.66 -12.99
CA ALA A 27 6.33 10.83 -11.67
C ALA A 27 4.81 10.55 -11.72
N LEU A 28 4.11 11.14 -12.70
CA LEU A 28 2.67 10.93 -12.92
C LEU A 28 2.33 9.46 -13.21
N SER A 29 3.16 8.76 -14.00
CA SER A 29 2.94 7.34 -14.29
C SER A 29 3.05 6.46 -13.04
N MET A 30 3.96 6.80 -12.12
CA MET A 30 4.10 6.08 -10.86
C MET A 30 2.90 6.34 -9.96
N GLU A 31 2.48 7.60 -9.78
CA GLU A 31 1.30 7.93 -9.00
C GLU A 31 0.03 7.25 -9.55
N PHE A 32 -0.12 7.20 -10.88
CA PHE A 32 -1.19 6.45 -11.54
C PHE A 32 -1.17 4.96 -11.18
N ALA A 33 0.02 4.33 -11.13
CA ALA A 33 0.18 2.95 -10.71
C ALA A 33 -0.23 2.71 -9.24
N VAL A 34 -0.05 3.69 -8.34
CA VAL A 34 -0.60 3.61 -6.96
C VAL A 34 -2.11 3.55 -7.00
N GLY A 35 -2.73 4.46 -7.75
CA GLY A 35 -4.19 4.50 -7.89
C GLY A 35 -4.73 3.17 -8.41
N PHE A 36 -4.08 2.61 -9.42
CA PHE A 36 -4.42 1.29 -9.95
C PHE A 36 -4.31 0.16 -8.91
N ILE A 37 -3.24 0.14 -8.10
CA ILE A 37 -3.07 -0.87 -7.05
C ILE A 37 -4.14 -0.74 -5.95
N LEU A 38 -4.52 0.49 -5.57
CA LEU A 38 -5.59 0.72 -4.59
C LEU A 38 -6.94 0.17 -5.07
N VAL A 39 -7.25 0.34 -6.37
CA VAL A 39 -8.44 -0.27 -6.99
C VAL A 39 -8.32 -1.80 -6.99
N LEU A 40 -7.18 -2.34 -7.46
CA LEU A 40 -6.95 -3.80 -7.48
C LEU A 40 -7.07 -4.47 -6.11
N LEU A 41 -6.66 -3.79 -5.04
CA LEU A 41 -6.78 -4.30 -3.67
C LEU A 41 -8.21 -4.16 -3.12
N GLY A 42 -8.94 -3.10 -3.50
CA GLY A 42 -10.29 -2.86 -3.01
C GLY A 42 -11.38 -3.71 -3.69
N VAL A 43 -11.26 -3.97 -5.00
CA VAL A 43 -12.26 -4.71 -5.78
C VAL A 43 -12.55 -6.12 -5.22
N PRO A 44 -11.54 -6.95 -4.88
CA PRO A 44 -11.78 -8.27 -4.29
C PRO A 44 -12.55 -8.21 -2.97
N ILE A 45 -12.30 -7.18 -2.14
CA ILE A 45 -12.99 -6.99 -0.85
C ILE A 45 -14.48 -6.77 -1.11
N ILE A 46 -14.82 -5.84 -2.01
CA ILE A 46 -16.23 -5.56 -2.36
C ILE A 46 -16.91 -6.76 -3.02
N LYS A 47 -16.21 -7.44 -3.94
CA LYS A 47 -16.73 -8.63 -4.62
C LYS A 47 -16.99 -9.76 -3.62
N GLN A 48 -16.10 -9.96 -2.64
CA GLN A 48 -16.28 -10.95 -1.59
C GLN A 48 -17.50 -10.62 -0.73
N LEU A 49 -17.74 -9.36 -0.37
CA LEU A 49 -18.93 -8.93 0.36
C LEU A 49 -20.22 -9.10 -0.45
N SER A 50 -20.16 -8.88 -1.76
CA SER A 50 -21.34 -8.95 -2.64
C SER A 50 -21.71 -10.39 -3.03
N VAL A 51 -20.71 -11.25 -3.29
CA VAL A 51 -20.91 -12.63 -3.76
C VAL A 51 -21.08 -13.62 -2.59
N ASN A 52 -20.36 -13.44 -1.47
CA ASN A 52 -20.45 -14.35 -0.31
C ASN A 52 -21.46 -13.87 0.74
N ARG A 53 -22.71 -13.62 0.35
CA ARG A 53 -23.80 -13.76 1.33
C ARG A 53 -23.88 -15.24 1.70
N ALA A 54 -23.51 -15.55 2.94
CA ALA A 54 -23.61 -16.87 3.59
C ALA A 54 -22.58 -17.91 3.13
N HIS A 55 -21.50 -18.09 3.91
CA HIS A 55 -21.08 -19.39 4.44
C HIS A 55 -20.10 -19.09 5.60
N ILE A 56 -20.67 -18.79 6.76
CA ILE A 56 -19.94 -18.68 8.03
C ILE A 56 -19.85 -20.10 8.58
N HIS A 57 -18.77 -20.83 8.30
CA HIS A 57 -18.46 -22.02 9.09
C HIS A 57 -17.75 -21.59 10.37
N LEU A 58 -18.50 -21.48 11.46
CA LEU A 58 -17.96 -21.52 12.82
C LEU A 58 -17.44 -22.95 13.04
N HIS A 59 -16.12 -23.15 12.99
CA HIS A 59 -15.51 -24.36 13.54
C HIS A 59 -15.08 -24.07 14.98
N GLN A 60 -15.64 -24.85 15.90
CA GLN A 60 -15.25 -24.92 17.30
C GLN A 60 -14.16 -25.99 17.42
N HIS A 61 -12.92 -25.56 17.65
CA HIS A 61 -11.89 -26.43 18.24
C HIS A 61 -11.57 -25.89 19.62
N SER A 62 -11.59 -26.81 20.60
CA SER A 62 -11.25 -26.64 22.02
C SER A 62 -10.43 -25.37 22.35
N ASP A 63 -11.09 -24.44 23.04
CA ASP A 63 -10.58 -23.31 23.83
C ASP A 63 -9.85 -22.11 23.21
N GLU A 64 -9.80 -21.94 21.88
CA GLU A 64 -9.46 -20.62 21.30
C GLU A 64 -10.25 -20.27 20.01
N TYR A 65 -10.77 -19.04 19.93
CA TYR A 65 -11.51 -18.53 18.77
C TYR A 65 -10.53 -17.99 17.71
N HIS A 66 -10.28 -18.73 16.63
CA HIS A 66 -9.51 -18.23 15.49
C HIS A 66 -10.41 -18.04 14.26
N LEU A 67 -10.38 -16.84 13.68
CA LEU A 67 -11.05 -16.53 12.41
C LEU A 67 -10.02 -16.67 11.27
N HIS A 68 -10.02 -17.80 10.57
CA HIS A 68 -9.25 -17.98 9.34
C HIS A 68 -10.17 -17.94 8.11
N THR A 69 -9.78 -17.13 7.13
CA THR A 69 -10.32 -17.18 5.76
C THR A 69 -9.47 -18.15 4.94
N HIS A 70 -9.94 -19.38 4.74
CA HIS A 70 -9.33 -20.31 3.79
C HIS A 70 -10.04 -20.22 2.43
N SER A 71 -9.28 -20.05 1.35
CA SER A 71 -9.70 -20.49 0.02
C SER A 71 -9.10 -21.88 -0.23
N HIS A 72 -9.95 -22.90 -0.34
CA HIS A 72 -9.51 -24.21 -0.79
C HIS A 72 -9.14 -24.12 -2.28
N ARG A 73 -7.85 -23.97 -2.55
CA ARG A 73 -7.21 -24.61 -3.71
C ARG A 73 -6.28 -25.67 -3.14
N GLU A 74 -6.65 -26.93 -3.31
CA GLU A 74 -5.80 -28.08 -3.03
C GLU A 74 -4.43 -27.91 -3.71
N SER A 75 -3.37 -27.90 -2.92
CA SER A 75 -2.20 -28.77 -3.12
C SER A 75 -1.11 -28.47 -2.08
N SER A 76 -0.52 -29.55 -1.63
CA SER A 76 0.64 -29.68 -0.77
C SER A 76 1.86 -28.88 -1.23
N SER A 77 2.21 -27.81 -0.51
CA SER A 77 3.60 -27.49 -0.11
C SER A 77 3.60 -26.20 0.70
N HIS A 78 4.16 -26.24 1.91
CA HIS A 78 4.41 -25.05 2.72
C HIS A 78 5.59 -24.25 2.14
N GLY A 79 5.38 -23.60 1.00
CA GLY A 79 6.29 -22.61 0.45
C GLY A 79 5.94 -21.22 1.01
N HIS A 80 6.91 -20.53 1.61
CA HIS A 80 6.83 -19.20 2.23
C HIS A 80 6.31 -18.06 1.30
N GLN A 81 5.07 -18.13 0.83
CA GLN A 81 4.50 -17.18 -0.13
C GLN A 81 3.89 -15.94 0.54
N HIS A 82 3.73 -15.95 1.87
CA HIS A 82 3.16 -14.84 2.64
C HIS A 82 4.04 -13.59 2.70
N THR A 83 5.37 -13.72 2.61
CA THR A 83 6.29 -12.58 2.74
C THR A 83 6.36 -11.74 1.45
N LYS A 84 6.13 -12.35 0.28
CA LYS A 84 6.39 -11.68 -1.00
C LYS A 84 5.35 -10.60 -1.31
N ARG A 85 4.06 -10.82 -1.03
CA ARG A 85 3.00 -9.87 -1.39
C ARG A 85 3.12 -8.53 -0.64
N PRO A 86 3.23 -8.49 0.70
CA PRO A 86 3.35 -7.22 1.43
C PRO A 86 4.66 -6.49 1.11
N PHE A 87 5.73 -7.24 0.83
CA PHE A 87 7.01 -6.67 0.40
C PHE A 87 6.93 -6.02 -0.98
N LEU A 88 6.34 -6.71 -1.97
CA LEU A 88 6.11 -6.19 -3.33
C LEU A 88 5.19 -4.96 -3.30
N VAL A 89 4.07 -5.03 -2.57
CA VAL A 89 3.17 -3.88 -2.37
C VAL A 89 3.93 -2.73 -1.72
N GLY A 90 4.76 -3.00 -0.71
CA GLY A 90 5.64 -2.02 -0.09
C GLY A 90 6.59 -1.36 -1.08
N MET A 91 7.27 -2.14 -1.93
CA MET A 91 8.17 -1.62 -2.95
C MET A 91 7.43 -0.76 -3.98
N VAL A 92 6.30 -1.23 -4.52
CA VAL A 92 5.55 -0.40 -5.47
C VAL A 92 5.05 0.88 -4.81
N HIS A 93 4.56 0.78 -3.58
CA HIS A 93 4.12 1.95 -2.81
C HIS A 93 5.27 2.91 -2.49
N GLY A 94 6.49 2.43 -2.24
CA GLY A 94 7.67 3.29 -2.06
C GLY A 94 8.14 3.93 -3.36
N PHE A 95 8.16 3.17 -4.44
CA PHE A 95 8.47 3.70 -5.77
C PHE A 95 7.53 4.85 -6.15
N ALA A 96 6.25 4.69 -5.84
CA ALA A 96 5.21 5.53 -6.40
C ALA A 96 4.58 6.55 -5.44
N GLY A 97 4.55 6.29 -4.12
CA GLY A 97 4.02 7.22 -3.12
C GLY A 97 5.02 8.25 -2.61
N GLY A 98 6.33 8.00 -2.74
CA GLY A 98 7.39 8.98 -2.43
C GLY A 98 8.03 9.63 -3.65
N GLY A 99 7.62 9.22 -4.86
CA GLY A 99 8.32 9.50 -6.13
C GLY A 99 8.43 10.98 -6.52
N ALA A 100 7.50 11.83 -6.11
CA ALA A 100 7.58 13.27 -6.34
C ALA A 100 8.23 14.02 -5.16
N LEU A 101 7.82 13.72 -3.92
CA LEU A 101 8.19 14.50 -2.75
C LEU A 101 9.65 14.29 -2.31
N ILE A 102 10.17 13.06 -2.30
CA ILE A 102 11.54 12.82 -1.83
C ILE A 102 12.57 13.39 -2.81
N PRO A 103 12.51 13.11 -4.13
CA PRO A 103 13.41 13.74 -5.09
C PRO A 103 13.32 15.27 -5.10
N LEU A 104 12.11 15.83 -4.91
CA LEU A 104 11.93 17.27 -4.76
C LEU A 104 12.68 17.81 -3.54
N VAL A 105 12.52 17.21 -2.36
CA VAL A 105 13.23 17.64 -1.15
C VAL A 105 14.74 17.42 -1.27
N LEU A 106 15.18 16.33 -1.91
CA LEU A 106 16.61 16.10 -2.16
C LEU A 106 17.20 17.12 -3.13
N SER A 107 16.43 17.64 -4.08
CA SER A 107 16.89 18.66 -5.03
C SER A 107 17.18 20.03 -4.40
N THR A 108 16.60 20.31 -3.22
CA THR A 108 16.84 21.56 -2.48
C THR A 108 18.04 21.45 -1.53
N MET A 109 18.60 20.25 -1.34
CA MET A 109 19.74 20.01 -0.46
C MET A 109 21.05 20.35 -1.17
N SER A 110 21.92 21.10 -0.49
CA SER A 110 23.19 21.56 -1.06
C SER A 110 24.32 20.52 -1.01
N SER A 111 24.16 19.46 -0.20
CA SER A 111 25.17 18.41 -0.02
C SER A 111 24.57 17.00 -0.07
N VAL A 112 25.31 16.08 -0.70
CA VAL A 112 25.01 14.64 -0.72
C VAL A 112 24.91 14.07 0.69
N VAL A 113 25.73 14.56 1.63
CA VAL A 113 25.70 14.08 3.02
C VAL A 113 24.38 14.46 3.70
N GLN A 114 23.86 15.67 3.45
CA GLN A 114 22.57 16.10 3.98
C GLN A 114 21.42 15.26 3.39
N GLY A 115 21.45 15.00 2.08
CA GLY A 115 20.47 14.13 1.43
C GLY A 115 20.49 12.70 1.98
N LEU A 116 21.66 12.16 2.31
CA LEU A 116 21.80 10.83 2.89
C LEU A 116 21.23 10.75 4.33
N PHE A 117 21.53 11.74 5.17
CA PHE A 117 20.92 11.86 6.50
C PHE A 117 19.41 12.00 6.42
N PHE A 118 18.91 12.82 5.49
CA PHE A 118 17.48 12.94 5.24
C PHE A 118 16.83 11.59 4.88
N LEU A 119 17.42 10.84 3.94
CA LEU A 119 16.93 9.53 3.54
C LEU A 119 16.92 8.51 4.69
N LEU A 120 17.94 8.52 5.55
CA LEU A 120 18.01 7.63 6.71
C LEU A 120 16.93 7.95 7.74
N ILE A 121 16.79 9.22 8.13
CA ILE A 121 15.81 9.67 9.12
C ILE A 121 14.39 9.45 8.58
N PHE A 122 14.14 9.86 7.33
CA PHE A 122 12.84 9.64 6.68
C PHE A 122 12.53 8.14 6.56
N GLY A 123 13.51 7.34 6.16
CA GLY A 123 13.35 5.90 6.01
C GLY A 123 12.98 5.19 7.31
N LEU A 124 13.69 5.50 8.41
CA LEU A 124 13.40 4.99 9.74
C LEU A 124 12.05 5.48 10.26
N GLY A 125 11.78 6.78 10.13
CA GLY A 125 10.52 7.39 10.50
C GLY A 125 9.33 6.76 9.78
N SER A 126 9.47 6.45 8.48
CA SER A 126 8.44 5.76 7.70
C SER A 126 8.22 4.31 8.17
N ILE A 127 9.27 3.56 8.50
CA ILE A 127 9.11 2.20 9.06
C ILE A 127 8.32 2.26 10.37
N ILE A 128 8.73 3.15 11.29
CA ILE A 128 8.06 3.31 12.58
C ILE A 128 6.62 3.78 12.39
N GLY A 129 6.40 4.81 11.57
CA GLY A 129 5.08 5.34 11.27
C GLY A 129 4.15 4.30 10.66
N MET A 130 4.64 3.52 9.69
CA MET A 130 3.87 2.41 9.10
C MET A 130 3.57 1.31 10.13
N MET A 131 4.51 0.97 11.02
CA MET A 131 4.27 0.00 12.09
C MET A 131 3.20 0.49 13.06
N VAL A 132 3.30 1.74 13.52
CA VAL A 132 2.35 2.34 14.47
C VAL A 132 0.97 2.47 13.85
N LEU A 133 0.83 3.05 12.66
CA LEU A 133 -0.46 3.22 12.00
C LEU A 133 -1.12 1.88 11.67
N THR A 134 -0.35 0.93 11.12
CA THR A 134 -0.90 -0.41 10.82
C THR A 134 -1.30 -1.14 12.09
N GLY A 135 -0.49 -1.04 13.15
CA GLY A 135 -0.82 -1.59 14.47
C GLY A 135 -2.12 -0.99 15.02
N LEU A 136 -2.21 0.34 15.03
CA LEU A 136 -3.34 1.09 15.54
C LEU A 136 -4.64 0.82 14.76
N ILE A 137 -4.56 0.63 13.44
CA ILE A 137 -5.73 0.30 12.60
C ILE A 137 -6.09 -1.19 12.71
N SER A 138 -5.10 -2.09 12.80
CA SER A 138 -5.33 -3.53 12.85
C SER A 138 -5.95 -4.00 14.17
N LEU A 139 -5.65 -3.30 15.28
CA LEU A 139 -6.14 -3.64 16.61
C LEU A 139 -7.69 -3.55 16.71
N PRO A 140 -8.36 -2.42 16.40
CA PRO A 140 -9.81 -2.33 16.42
C PRO A 140 -10.47 -3.27 15.41
N PHE A 141 -9.80 -3.57 14.29
CA PHE A 141 -10.28 -4.58 13.33
C PHE A 141 -10.35 -5.98 13.94
N LYS A 142 -9.33 -6.40 14.71
CA LYS A 142 -9.31 -7.69 15.42
C LYS A 142 -10.34 -7.74 16.56
N PHE A 143 -10.53 -6.62 17.27
CA PHE A 143 -11.59 -6.54 18.28
C PHE A 143 -12.99 -6.57 17.66
N ALA A 144 -13.21 -5.87 16.55
CA ALA A 144 -14.49 -5.84 15.85
C ALA A 144 -14.91 -7.23 15.36
N THR A 145 -13.97 -8.06 14.88
CA THR A 145 -14.25 -9.46 14.53
C THR A 145 -14.69 -10.30 15.71
N ARG A 146 -14.22 -10.00 16.93
CA ARG A 146 -14.60 -10.70 18.16
C ARG A 146 -15.98 -10.26 18.67
N ILE A 147 -16.35 -9.00 18.46
CA ILE A 147 -17.63 -8.43 18.93
C ILE A 147 -18.79 -8.82 18.01
N SER A 148 -18.66 -8.60 16.69
CA SER A 148 -19.69 -9.06 15.75
C SER A 148 -19.17 -9.26 14.33
N PRO A 149 -19.52 -10.39 13.67
CA PRO A 149 -19.17 -10.63 12.26
C PRO A 149 -19.72 -9.55 11.32
N LYS A 150 -20.92 -9.00 11.62
CA LYS A 150 -21.55 -7.93 10.83
C LYS A 150 -20.74 -6.63 10.87
N LEU A 151 -20.24 -6.22 12.04
CA LEU A 151 -19.42 -5.01 12.15
C LEU A 151 -18.12 -5.16 11.37
N SER A 152 -17.46 -6.32 11.45
CA SER A 152 -16.26 -6.58 10.65
C SER A 152 -16.52 -6.46 9.14
N LEU A 153 -17.64 -6.98 8.65
CA LEU A 153 -18.04 -6.84 7.24
C LEU A 153 -18.25 -5.37 6.86
N TRP A 154 -18.94 -4.59 7.69
CA TRP A 154 -19.13 -3.16 7.43
C TRP A 154 -17.80 -2.40 7.36
N ILE A 155 -16.88 -2.64 8.31
CA ILE A 155 -15.57 -1.97 8.33
C ILE A 155 -14.75 -2.38 7.08
N GLN A 156 -14.75 -3.66 6.71
CA GLN A 156 -14.09 -4.14 5.49
C GLN A 156 -14.69 -3.52 4.22
N GLY A 157 -16.01 -3.44 4.14
CA GLY A 157 -16.72 -2.84 3.01
C GLY A 157 -16.41 -1.35 2.85
N ILE A 158 -16.44 -0.60 3.96
CA ILE A 158 -16.07 0.82 3.96
C ILE A 158 -14.60 0.98 3.55
N ALA A 159 -13.68 0.21 4.14
CA ALA A 159 -12.26 0.28 3.80
C ALA A 159 -11.99 -0.04 2.31
N GLY A 160 -12.64 -1.08 1.77
CA GLY A 160 -12.56 -1.44 0.36
C GLY A 160 -13.10 -0.35 -0.56
N MET A 161 -14.25 0.24 -0.21
CA MET A 161 -14.87 1.33 -0.98
C MET A 161 -14.00 2.59 -0.96
N VAL A 162 -13.48 2.98 0.20
CA VAL A 162 -12.54 4.09 0.34
C VAL A 162 -11.30 3.85 -0.52
N SER A 163 -10.73 2.64 -0.49
CA SER A 163 -9.57 2.28 -1.33
C SER A 163 -9.85 2.44 -2.83
N ILE A 164 -11.01 1.99 -3.31
CA ILE A 164 -11.42 2.14 -4.72
C ILE A 164 -11.61 3.61 -5.08
N ILE A 165 -12.34 4.37 -4.25
CA ILE A 165 -12.60 5.80 -4.51
C ILE A 165 -11.29 6.57 -4.58
N PHE A 166 -10.41 6.44 -3.59
CA PHE A 166 -9.10 7.09 -3.62
C PHE A 166 -8.25 6.63 -4.81
N GLY A 167 -8.27 5.35 -5.15
CA GLY A 167 -7.58 4.83 -6.32
C GLY A 167 -8.04 5.47 -7.63
N LEU A 168 -9.36 5.56 -7.83
CA LEU A 168 -9.96 6.21 -8.99
C LEU A 168 -9.68 7.71 -9.03
N LEU A 169 -9.75 8.40 -7.87
CA LEU A 169 -9.42 9.83 -7.77
C LEU A 169 -7.97 10.10 -8.16
N ILE A 170 -7.03 9.29 -7.69
CA ILE A 170 -5.61 9.41 -8.04
C ILE A 170 -5.43 9.15 -9.54
N MET A 171 -6.04 8.11 -10.10
CA MET A 171 -5.97 7.81 -11.52
C MET A 171 -6.55 8.93 -12.39
N TRP A 172 -7.65 9.55 -11.97
CA TRP A 172 -8.25 10.70 -12.64
C TRP A 172 -7.34 11.94 -12.57
N GLN A 173 -6.87 12.26 -11.37
CA GLN A 173 -6.01 13.41 -11.12
C GLN A 173 -4.68 13.31 -11.87
N THR A 174 -4.07 12.14 -11.93
CA THR A 174 -2.77 11.94 -12.60
C THR A 174 -2.93 11.74 -14.10
N GLY A 175 -3.94 10.95 -14.51
CA GLY A 175 -4.21 10.61 -15.90
C GLY A 175 -4.68 11.79 -16.75
N ILE A 176 -5.70 12.50 -16.25
CA ILE A 176 -6.42 13.53 -17.02
C ILE A 176 -5.99 14.93 -16.59
N VAL A 177 -6.09 15.25 -15.30
CA VAL A 177 -5.79 16.60 -14.79
C VAL A 177 -4.30 16.89 -14.87
N GLY A 178 -3.48 15.91 -14.48
CA GLY A 178 -2.03 15.99 -14.51
C GLY A 178 -1.44 15.90 -15.91
N GLY A 179 -2.23 15.57 -16.94
CA GLY A 179 -1.75 15.54 -18.33
C GLY A 179 -0.91 14.32 -18.70
N LEU A 180 -1.03 13.19 -17.99
CA LEU A 180 -0.35 11.96 -18.40
C LEU A 180 -0.86 11.45 -19.75
N PHE A 181 -2.18 11.55 -20.00
CA PHE A 181 -2.83 11.14 -21.25
C PHE A 181 -3.37 12.30 -22.09
N SER A 182 -3.54 13.48 -21.49
CA SER A 182 -3.82 14.71 -22.24
C SER A 182 -2.51 15.36 -22.65
N SER A 183 -2.43 15.90 -23.87
CA SER A 183 -1.22 16.50 -24.46
C SER A 183 -0.79 17.84 -23.82
N THR A 184 -0.94 18.00 -22.52
CA THR A 184 -0.77 19.26 -21.79
C THR A 184 0.56 19.38 -21.05
N ILE A 185 1.53 18.48 -21.29
CA ILE A 185 2.89 18.53 -20.71
C ILE A 185 3.96 18.29 -21.75
#